data_AF-M8DKU9-F1
#
_entry.id   AF-M8DKU9-F1
#
_cell.length_a   1.000
_cell.length_b   1.000
_cell.length_c   1.000
_cell.angle_alpha   90.00
_cell.angle_beta   90.00
_cell.angle_gamma   90.00
#
_symmetry.space_group_name_H-M   'P 1'
#
loop_
_entity.id
_entity.type
_entity.pdbx_description
1 polymer ?
#
loop_
_entity_poly.entity_id
_entity_poly.type
_entity_poly.pdbx_seq_one_letter_code
_entity_poly.pdbx_strand_id
1 'polypeptide(L)' 'MRTEALNGLKKGDRVRHKKSPGNNHWYQSLNNGTVEDVSLSGKTVYVKWVDGRGQYHHWAMYRCDVLEKIDEGGQADA' A
#
# COMPACT_ATOMS: atom_id res chain seq x y z
N MET A 1 -0.79 -0.57 19.56
CA MET A 1 -0.95 -0.46 18.09
C MET A 1 -2.25 -1.14 17.70
N ARG A 2 -3.00 -0.59 16.73
CA ARG A 2 -4.20 -1.25 16.20
C ARG A 2 -3.75 -2.27 15.15
N THR A 3 -4.45 -3.39 15.02
CA THR A 3 -4.09 -4.46 14.08
C THR A 3 -4.55 -4.18 12.64
N GLU A 4 -5.48 -3.24 12.45
CA GLU A 4 -6.17 -2.98 11.18
C GLU A 4 -6.55 -1.50 11.04
N ALA A 5 -6.44 -0.96 9.83
CA ALA A 5 -6.82 0.40 9.44
C ALA A 5 -8.34 0.50 9.18
N LEU A 6 -8.87 1.72 9.09
CA LEU A 6 -10.32 1.94 8.91
C LEU A 6 -10.86 1.40 7.58
N ASN A 7 -10.01 1.23 6.58
CA ASN A 7 -10.37 0.64 5.28
C ASN A 7 -10.07 -0.87 5.20
N GLY A 8 -9.74 -1.53 6.31
CA GLY A 8 -9.43 -2.95 6.37
C GLY A 8 -7.99 -3.34 6.06
N LEU A 9 -7.08 -2.39 5.78
CA LEU A 9 -5.66 -2.70 5.59
C LEU A 9 -5.00 -3.13 6.90
N LYS A 10 -4.20 -4.20 6.85
CA LYS A 10 -3.46 -4.71 8.01
C LYS A 10 -1.99 -4.93 7.68
N LYS A 11 -1.16 -5.07 8.72
CA LYS A 11 0.25 -5.42 8.56
C LYS A 11 0.41 -6.69 7.70
N GLY A 12 1.31 -6.63 6.74
CA GLY A 12 1.58 -7.69 5.76
C GLY A 12 0.75 -7.60 4.47
N ASP A 13 -0.28 -6.76 4.42
CA ASP A 13 -1.02 -6.57 3.16
C ASP A 13 -0.14 -5.91 2.11
N ARG A 14 -0.23 -6.42 0.87
CA ARG A 14 0.33 -5.77 -0.32
C ARG A 14 -0.60 -4.68 -0.79
N VAL A 15 -0.05 -3.52 -1.14
CA VAL A 15 -0.80 -2.34 -1.52
C VAL A 15 -0.17 -1.60 -2.69
N ARG A 16 -0.98 -0.83 -3.40
CA ARG A 16 -0.55 0.20 -4.34
C ARG A 16 -1.28 1.51 -4.08
N HIS A 17 -0.73 2.60 -4.59
CA HIS A 17 -1.48 3.85 -4.65
C HIS A 17 -2.71 3.71 -5.55
N LYS A 18 -3.82 4.31 -5.12
CA LYS A 18 -4.97 4.53 -6.00
C LYS A 18 -4.64 5.59 -7.04
N LYS A 19 -5.17 5.42 -8.25
CA LYS A 19 -5.09 6.43 -9.30
C LYS A 19 -5.97 7.62 -8.92
N SER A 20 -5.41 8.83 -8.89
CA SER A 20 -6.18 10.07 -8.69
C SER A 20 -5.62 11.23 -9.53
N PRO A 21 -6.46 12.23 -9.89
CA PRO A 21 -6.00 13.43 -10.59
C PRO A 21 -5.05 14.21 -9.67
N GLY A 22 -3.75 14.15 -9.94
CA GLY A 22 -2.69 14.75 -9.11
C GLY A 22 -1.71 13.76 -8.49
N ASN A 23 -1.97 12.45 -8.57
CA ASN A 23 -1.10 11.41 -7.99
C ASN A 23 -0.47 10.49 -9.05
N ASN A 24 -0.48 10.86 -10.33
CA ASN A 24 -0.03 9.99 -11.42
C ASN A 24 1.43 9.52 -11.28
N HIS A 25 2.32 10.38 -10.79
CA HIS A 25 3.73 10.02 -10.59
C HIS A 25 3.88 8.89 -9.54
N TRP A 26 3.29 9.08 -8.36
CA TRP A 26 3.34 8.08 -7.29
C TRP A 26 2.55 6.81 -7.63
N TYR A 27 1.42 6.94 -8.34
CA TYR A 27 0.68 5.79 -8.87
C TYR A 27 1.54 4.89 -9.77
N GLN A 28 2.41 5.48 -10.58
CA GLN A 28 3.28 4.74 -11.49
C GLN A 28 4.53 4.17 -10.79
N SER A 29 5.11 4.90 -9.83
CA SER A 29 6.38 4.54 -9.20
C SER A 29 6.23 3.70 -7.93
N LEU A 30 5.10 3.80 -7.23
CA LEU A 30 4.84 3.12 -5.95
C LEU A 30 3.65 2.16 -6.08
N ASN A 31 3.88 1.07 -6.80
CA ASN A 31 2.87 0.05 -7.10
C ASN A 31 3.08 -1.27 -6.35
N ASN A 32 4.17 -1.40 -5.59
CA ASN A 32 4.51 -2.61 -4.86
C ASN A 32 4.92 -2.28 -3.42
N GLY A 33 3.93 -2.01 -2.58
CA GLY A 33 4.10 -1.68 -1.17
C GLY A 33 3.64 -2.80 -0.25
N THR A 34 4.25 -2.90 0.93
CA THR A 34 3.80 -3.76 2.03
C THR A 34 3.50 -2.91 3.25
N VAL A 35 2.34 -3.12 3.87
CA VAL A 35 1.99 -2.47 5.13
C VAL A 35 2.85 -3.05 6.26
N GLU A 36 3.68 -2.23 6.88
CA GLU A 36 4.54 -2.63 8.00
C GLU A 36 3.87 -2.39 9.36
N ASP A 37 3.00 -1.38 9.43
CA ASP A 37 2.30 -1.02 10.65
C ASP A 37 1.06 -0.13 10.39
N VAL A 38 0.18 -0.06 11.38
CA VAL A 38 -1.05 0.74 11.36
C VAL A 38 -1.05 1.72 12.54
N SER A 39 -1.32 3.00 12.25
CA SER A 39 -1.44 4.02 13.31
C SER A 39 -2.55 3.69 14.31
N LEU A 40 -2.44 4.19 15.54
CA LEU A 40 -3.46 3.98 16.58
C LEU A 40 -4.86 4.48 16.14
N SER A 41 -4.91 5.55 15.35
CA SER A 41 -6.16 6.09 14.82
C SER A 41 -6.80 5.21 13.74
N GLY A 42 -6.03 4.31 13.11
CA GLY A 42 -6.44 3.54 11.94
C GLY A 42 -6.57 4.37 10.64
N LYS A 43 -6.33 5.68 10.68
CA LYS A 43 -6.47 6.57 9.50
C LYS A 43 -5.25 6.54 8.57
N THR A 44 -4.09 6.15 9.11
CA THR A 44 -2.84 6.04 8.36
C THR A 44 -2.16 4.69 8.58
N VAL A 45 -1.39 4.28 7.58
CA VAL A 45 -0.57 3.07 7.56
C VAL A 45 0.87 3.42 7.16
N TYR A 46 1.82 2.65 7.68
CA TYR A 46 3.23 2.75 7.30
C TYR A 46 3.51 1.72 6.23
N VAL A 47 4.01 2.17 5.08
CA VAL A 47 4.22 1.31 3.90
C VAL A 47 5.69 1.32 3.51
N LYS A 48 6.23 0.11 3.35
CA LYS A 48 7.53 -0.13 2.74
C LYS A 48 7.33 -0.47 1.26
N TRP A 49 7.96 0.30 0.39
CA TRP A 49 7.92 0.14 -1.05
C TRP A 49 9.18 -0.57 -1.53
N VAL A 50 8.99 -1.48 -2.47
CA VAL A 50 10.08 -2.14 -3.19
C VAL A 50 10.02 -1.85 -4.67
N ASP A 51 11.16 -1.88 -5.35
CA ASP A 51 11.24 -1.72 -6.80
C ASP A 51 10.84 -3.01 -7.54
N GLY A 52 10.91 -2.98 -8.88
CA GLY A 52 10.62 -4.15 -9.72
C GLY A 52 11.57 -5.35 -9.53
N ARG A 53 12.68 -5.17 -8.80
CA ARG A 53 13.62 -6.23 -8.41
C ARG A 53 13.41 -6.69 -6.96
N GLY A 54 12.40 -6.17 -6.27
CA GLY A 54 12.11 -6.46 -4.86
C GLY A 54 13.06 -5.77 -3.88
N GLN A 55 13.89 -4.82 -4.33
CA GLN A 55 14.79 -4.08 -3.46
C GLN A 55 14.07 -2.94 -2.76
N TYR A 56 14.50 -2.61 -1.54
CA TYR A 56 13.97 -1.47 -0.80
C TYR A 56 14.11 -0.18 -1.62
N HIS A 57 12.99 0.48 -1.84
CA HIS A 57 12.92 1.72 -2.59
C HIS A 57 12.59 2.91 -1.70
N HIS A 58 11.57 2.77 -0.84
CA HIS A 58 11.06 3.89 -0.06
C HIS A 58 10.25 3.41 1.16
N TRP A 59 10.16 4.24 2.21
CA TRP A 59 9.26 4.04 3.36
C TRP A 59 8.60 5.38 3.67
N ALA A 60 7.26 5.41 3.67
CA ALA A 60 6.54 6.55 4.23
C ALA A 60 5.19 6.16 4.86
N MET A 61 4.58 7.13 5.55
CA MET A 61 3.24 7.02 6.12
C MET A 61 2.22 7.61 5.15
N TYR A 62 1.13 6.88 4.93
CA TYR A 62 0.07 7.28 4.01
C TYR A 62 -1.30 7.21 4.68
N ARG A 63 -2.23 8.03 4.22
CA ARG A 63 -3.64 7.85 4.56
C ARG A 63 -4.13 6.54 3.97
N CYS A 64 -4.90 5.78 4.73
CA CYS A 64 -5.36 4.47 4.27
C CYS A 64 -6.30 4.60 3.04
N ASP A 65 -7.01 5.72 2.91
CA ASP A 65 -7.94 5.97 1.79
C ASP A 65 -7.26 6.12 0.42
N VAL A 66 -5.98 6.51 0.36
CA VAL A 66 -5.22 6.66 -0.90
C VAL A 66 -4.55 5.37 -1.38
N LEU A 67 -4.67 4.29 -0.62
CA LEU A 67 -4.10 2.98 -0.93
C LEU A 67 -5.21 1.97 -1.20
N GLU A 68 -4.93 1.04 -2.10
CA GLU A 68 -5.76 -0.13 -2.33
C GLU A 68 -4.94 -1.41 -2.17
N LYS A 69 -5.58 -2.44 -1.62
CA LYS A 69 -4.98 -3.76 -1.46
C LYS A 69 -4.82 -4.40 -2.84
N ILE A 70 -3.68 -5.06 -3.03
CA ILE A 70 -3.43 -5.92 -4.18
C ILE A 70 -3.73 -7.34 -3.71
N ASP A 71 -4.86 -7.89 -4.10
CA ASP A 71 -5.12 -9.32 -3.90
C ASP A 71 -4.28 -10.11 -4.90
N GLU A 72 -3.47 -11.05 -4.42
CA GLU A 72 -2.73 -12.01 -5.26
C GLU A 72 -3.64 -13.09 -5.87
N GLY A 73 -4.90 -12.75 -6.16
CA GLY A 73 -5.95 -13.66 -6.63
C GLY A 73 -6.62 -13.13 -7.89
N GLY A 74 -5.90 -13.17 -9.00
CA GLY A 74 -6.45 -12.73 -10.30
C GLY A 74 -5.45 -12.72 -11.46
N GLN A 75 -4.43 -13.58 -11.44
CA GLN A 75 -3.76 -14.02 -12.67
C GLN A 75 -4.09 -15.50 -12.86
N ALA A 76 -5.37 -15.78 -13.10
CA ALA A 76 -5.81 -16.99 -13.77
C ALA A 76 -6.19 -16.59 -15.20
N ASP A 77 -5.62 -17.33 -16.16
CA ASP A 77 -5.96 -17.43 -17.59
C ASP A 77 -5.68 -16.24 -18.52
N ALA A 78 -4.70 -16.43 -19.43
CA ALA A 78 -4.95 -16.85 -20.82
C ALA A 78 -3.64 -17.22 -21.54
#